data_AF-A0A1D3L0Z4-F1
#
_entry.id   AF-A0A1D3L0Z4-F1
#
_cell.length_a   1.000
_cell.length_b   1.000
_cell.length_c   1.000
_cell.angle_alpha   90.00
_cell.angle_beta   90.00
_cell.angle_gamma   90.00
#
_symmetry.space_group_name_H-M   'P 1'
#
loop_
_entity.id
_entity.type
_entity.pdbx_description
1 polymer ?
#
loop_
_entity_poly.entity_id
_entity_poly.type
_entity_poly.pdbx_seq_one_letter_code
_entity_poly.pdbx_strand_id
1 'polypeptide(L)'
;MEDGDALFSRYQSGGDHMSTMAIQHSYRELNRFLGWVPDEGGFYKATSHMMRKFFNTQLINAGMPWEIREHMMGHKLKDRVREAYFLADPNELRKIYLRYIEHLSVKDSTAGKYSQDEIRELQRQNSKLCETVAEMKRELKELKGEV
;
A
#
# COMPACT_ATOMS: atom_id res chain seq x y z
N MET A 1 -8.16 11.00 -20.26
CA MET A 1 -6.77 10.62 -20.54
C MET A 1 -6.86 9.60 -21.64
N GLU A 2 -6.34 9.96 -22.80
CA GLU A 2 -6.14 9.03 -23.90
C GLU A 2 -4.88 8.19 -23.64
N ASP A 3 -4.77 7.03 -24.28
CA ASP A 3 -3.58 6.19 -24.19
C ASP A 3 -2.38 6.95 -24.77
N GLY A 4 -1.43 7.32 -23.91
CA GLY A 4 -0.26 8.13 -24.28
C GLY A 4 -0.16 9.48 -23.56
N ASP A 5 -1.22 9.92 -22.87
CA ASP A 5 -1.16 11.12 -22.04
C ASP A 5 -0.23 10.92 -20.84
N ALA A 6 0.62 11.91 -20.58
CA ALA A 6 1.45 11.90 -19.39
C ALA A 6 0.58 12.08 -18.13
N LEU A 7 0.63 11.09 -17.22
CA LEU A 7 -0.09 11.15 -15.93
C LEU A 7 0.30 12.39 -15.12
N PHE A 8 1.58 12.76 -15.17
CA PHE A 8 2.10 14.00 -14.61
C PHE A 8 2.61 14.88 -15.74
N SER A 9 1.87 15.94 -16.04
CA SER A 9 2.19 16.89 -17.10
C SER A 9 2.51 18.27 -16.55
N ARG A 10 3.22 19.07 -17.34
CA ARG A 10 3.43 20.49 -17.04
C ARG A 10 2.19 21.27 -17.45
N TYR A 11 1.54 21.94 -16.49
CA TYR A 11 0.34 22.75 -16.72
C TYR A 11 0.51 23.78 -17.86
N GLN A 12 1.70 24.37 -18.01
CA GLN A 12 1.98 25.41 -19.00
C GLN A 12 2.51 24.88 -20.35
N SER A 13 2.79 23.59 -20.49
CA SER A 13 3.43 23.02 -21.68
C SER A 13 2.50 22.15 -22.52
N GLY A 14 1.18 22.36 -22.43
CA GLY A 14 0.22 21.70 -23.31
C GLY A 14 0.14 20.18 -23.15
N GLY A 15 0.42 19.65 -21.95
CA GLY A 15 0.31 18.21 -21.67
C GLY A 15 1.62 17.44 -21.75
N ASP A 16 2.75 18.09 -22.06
CA ASP A 16 4.06 17.41 -22.08
C ASP A 16 4.46 16.89 -20.68
N HIS A 17 5.22 15.80 -20.68
CA HIS A 17 5.60 15.06 -19.47
C HIS A 17 6.41 15.91 -18.48
N MET A 18 6.17 15.68 -17.19
CA MET A 18 6.92 16.33 -16.15
C MET A 18 8.38 15.85 -16.15
N SER A 19 9.32 16.78 -16.35
CA SER A 19 10.76 16.47 -16.26
C SER A 19 11.20 16.03 -14.87
N THR A 20 12.30 15.28 -14.80
CA THR A 20 12.98 14.90 -13.55
C THR A 20 13.34 16.10 -12.68
N MET A 21 13.79 17.22 -13.27
CA MET A 21 14.10 18.45 -12.55
C MET A 21 12.87 19.03 -11.84
N ALA A 22 11.71 19.03 -12.50
CA ALA A 22 10.46 19.50 -11.90
C ALA A 22 10.08 18.66 -10.67
N ILE A 23 10.21 17.33 -10.75
CA ILE A 23 10.00 16.44 -9.60
C ILE A 23 10.96 16.77 -8.45
N GLN A 24 12.25 16.96 -8.75
CA GLN A 24 13.24 17.36 -7.73
C GLN A 24 12.89 18.72 -7.09
N HIS A 25 12.43 19.68 -7.89
CA HIS A 25 11.96 20.97 -7.39
C HIS A 25 10.75 20.82 -6.47
N SER A 26 9.77 19.98 -6.81
CA SER A 26 8.62 19.70 -5.95
C SER A 26 9.05 19.14 -4.58
N TYR A 27 10.07 18.28 -4.53
CA TYR A 27 10.63 17.83 -3.25
C TYR A 27 11.32 18.97 -2.47
N ARG A 28 12.05 19.87 -3.14
CA ARG A 28 12.64 21.04 -2.46
C ARG A 28 11.58 21.94 -1.86
N GLU A 29 10.48 22.17 -2.59
CA GLU A 29 9.33 22.93 -2.09
C GLU A 29 8.66 22.23 -0.91
N LEU A 30 8.51 20.90 -0.96
CA LEU A 30 8.00 20.11 0.16
C LEU A 30 8.85 20.28 1.43
N ASN A 31 10.18 20.17 1.31
CA ASN A 31 11.06 20.39 2.45
C ASN A 31 10.93 21.82 3.00
N ARG A 32 10.89 22.82 2.12
CA ARG A 32 10.71 24.23 2.51
C ARG A 32 9.40 24.44 3.25
N PHE A 33 8.29 23.90 2.73
CA PHE A 33 6.97 23.98 3.33
C PHE A 33 6.95 23.38 4.75
N LEU A 34 7.65 22.27 4.95
CA LEU A 34 7.77 21.60 6.25
C LEU A 34 8.82 22.24 7.18
N GLY A 35 9.48 23.32 6.76
CA GLY A 35 10.56 23.95 7.52
C GLY A 35 11.82 23.08 7.64
N TRP A 36 11.97 22.07 6.78
CA TRP A 36 13.12 21.18 6.77
C TRP A 36 14.25 21.80 5.96
N VAL A 37 15.27 22.26 6.69
CA VAL A 37 16.53 22.71 6.10
C VAL A 37 17.42 21.51 5.76
N PRO A 38 18.28 21.64 4.74
CA PRO A 38 19.34 20.66 4.48
C PRO A 38 20.22 20.48 5.71
N ASP A 39 20.83 19.30 5.84
CA ASP A 39 21.89 19.08 6.82
C ASP A 39 23.19 19.81 6.46
N GLU A 40 24.20 19.70 7.31
CA GLU A 40 25.53 20.31 7.08
C GLU A 40 26.20 19.87 5.77
N GLY A 41 25.83 18.68 5.25
CA GLY A 41 26.30 18.16 3.97
C GLY A 41 25.47 18.61 2.77
N GLY A 42 24.42 19.41 2.98
CA GLY A 42 23.52 19.88 1.93
C GLY A 42 22.46 18.86 1.50
N PHE A 43 22.26 17.78 2.26
CA PHE A 43 21.26 16.76 1.94
C PHE A 43 19.89 17.14 2.50
N TYR A 44 18.87 17.06 1.65
CA TYR A 44 17.47 17.26 2.04
C TYR A 44 16.89 16.01 2.72
N LYS A 45 16.05 16.23 3.73
CA LYS A 45 15.38 15.15 4.48
C LYS A 45 14.39 14.36 3.62
N ALA A 46 13.64 15.05 2.74
CA ALA A 46 12.73 14.41 1.79
C ALA A 46 13.22 14.56 0.34
N THR A 47 13.49 13.44 -0.32
CA THR A 47 13.79 13.37 -1.76
C THR A 47 13.12 12.15 -2.36
N SER A 48 13.01 12.07 -3.68
CA SER A 48 12.51 10.86 -4.36
C SER A 48 13.29 9.60 -3.96
N HIS A 49 14.61 9.72 -3.84
CA HIS A 49 15.46 8.62 -3.39
C HIS A 49 15.17 8.23 -1.93
N MET A 50 14.99 9.21 -1.04
CA MET A 50 14.63 8.93 0.36
C MET A 50 13.24 8.30 0.49
N MET A 51 12.26 8.70 -0.33
CA MET A 51 10.95 8.05 -0.37
C MET A 51 11.06 6.59 -0.83
N ARG A 52 11.87 6.33 -1.86
CA ARG A 52 12.15 4.96 -2.32
C ARG A 52 12.88 4.12 -1.26
N LYS A 53 13.82 4.73 -0.54
CA LYS A 53 14.52 4.09 0.59
C LYS A 53 13.55 3.80 1.73
N PHE A 54 12.69 4.74 2.08
CA PHE A 54 11.63 4.55 3.08
C PHE A 54 10.75 3.36 2.70
N PHE A 55 10.19 3.35 1.49
CA PHE A 55 9.40 2.24 0.97
C PHE A 55 10.10 0.89 1.18
N ASN A 56 11.35 0.76 0.73
CA ASN A 56 12.11 -0.47 0.87
C ASN A 56 12.37 -0.87 2.33
N THR A 57 12.75 0.09 3.17
CA THR A 57 13.03 -0.14 4.60
C THR A 57 11.79 -0.59 5.35
N GLN A 58 10.63 0.03 5.09
CA GLN A 58 9.37 -0.37 5.72
C GLN A 58 9.00 -1.81 5.36
N LEU A 59 9.17 -2.20 4.09
CA LEU A 59 8.90 -3.57 3.64
C LEU A 59 9.90 -4.59 4.20
N ILE A 60 11.18 -4.22 4.36
CA ILE A 60 12.17 -5.03 5.07
C ILE A 60 11.74 -5.29 6.51
N ASN A 61 11.38 -4.22 7.22
CA ASN A 61 11.01 -4.30 8.65
C ASN A 61 9.73 -5.11 8.86
N ALA A 62 8.81 -5.08 7.90
CA ALA A 62 7.60 -5.90 7.90
C ALA A 62 7.84 -7.36 7.49
N GLY A 63 9.05 -7.72 7.05
CA GLY A 63 9.40 -9.09 6.66
C GLY A 63 8.93 -9.49 5.26
N MET A 64 8.77 -8.55 4.33
CA MET A 64 8.46 -8.88 2.93
C MET A 64 9.61 -9.70 2.30
N PRO A 65 9.31 -10.80 1.58
CA PRO A 65 10.33 -11.58 0.88
C PRO A 65 11.17 -10.74 -0.07
N TRP A 66 12.46 -11.06 -0.12
CA TRP A 66 13.46 -10.28 -0.86
C TRP A 66 13.11 -10.15 -2.34
N GLU A 67 12.79 -11.26 -2.99
CA GLU A 67 12.53 -11.34 -4.43
C GLU A 67 11.37 -10.43 -4.84
N ILE A 68 10.27 -10.45 -4.08
CA ILE A 68 9.09 -9.61 -4.31
C ILE A 68 9.43 -8.14 -4.11
N ARG A 69 10.14 -7.83 -3.02
CA ARG A 69 10.55 -6.45 -2.70
C ARG A 69 11.47 -5.87 -3.77
N GLU A 70 12.49 -6.61 -4.23
CA GLU A 70 13.37 -6.16 -5.31
C GLU A 70 12.64 -5.98 -6.62
N HIS A 71 11.68 -6.87 -6.92
CA HIS A 71 10.82 -6.73 -8.09
C HIS A 71 9.98 -5.45 -8.02
N MET A 72 9.33 -5.17 -6.88
CA MET A 72 8.58 -3.92 -6.67
C MET A 72 9.47 -2.68 -6.78
N MET A 73 10.74 -2.80 -6.39
CA MET A 73 11.73 -1.74 -6.54
C MET A 73 12.23 -1.60 -7.98
N GLY A 74 11.95 -2.54 -8.88
CA GLY A 74 12.50 -2.58 -10.24
C GLY A 74 14.01 -2.88 -10.25
N HIS A 75 14.52 -3.55 -9.21
CA HIS A 75 15.91 -4.01 -9.18
C HIS A 75 16.05 -5.32 -9.96
N LYS A 76 17.19 -5.48 -10.64
CA LYS A 76 17.56 -6.77 -11.23
C LYS A 76 17.89 -7.77 -10.13
N LEU A 77 17.28 -8.95 -10.19
CA LEU A 77 17.64 -10.04 -9.30
C LEU A 77 19.06 -10.51 -9.65
N LYS A 78 19.95 -10.58 -8.65
CA LYS A 78 21.36 -10.93 -8.87
C LYS A 78 21.56 -12.37 -9.32
N ASP A 79 20.60 -13.24 -9.01
CA ASP A 79 20.63 -14.66 -9.31
C ASP A 79 19.70 -14.96 -10.50
N ARG A 80 20.31 -15.25 -11.66
CA ARG A 80 19.60 -15.59 -12.91
C ARG A 80 18.70 -16.81 -12.77
N VAL A 81 19.03 -17.74 -11.86
CA VAL A 81 18.22 -18.93 -11.61
C VAL A 81 16.94 -18.50 -10.90
N ARG A 82 17.05 -17.71 -9.83
CA ARG A 82 15.87 -17.19 -9.10
C ARG A 82 14.99 -16.30 -9.97
N GLU A 83 15.60 -15.49 -10.84
CA GLU A 83 14.88 -14.66 -11.80
C GLU A 83 14.00 -15.50 -12.75
N ALA A 84 14.51 -16.64 -13.22
CA ALA A 84 13.76 -17.54 -14.10
C ALA A 84 12.57 -18.22 -13.41
N TYR A 85 12.64 -18.46 -12.09
CA TYR A 85 11.55 -19.06 -11.32
C TYR A 85 10.59 -18.02 -10.71
N PHE A 86 10.96 -16.76 -10.67
CA PHE A 86 10.11 -15.68 -10.16
C PHE A 86 9.20 -15.13 -11.26
N LEU A 87 8.06 -15.80 -11.47
CA LEU A 87 6.97 -15.28 -12.29
C LEU A 87 6.16 -14.28 -11.46
N ALA A 88 6.42 -12.99 -11.70
CA ALA A 88 5.71 -11.89 -11.05
C ALA A 88 4.28 -11.76 -11.62
N ASP A 89 3.36 -12.60 -11.16
CA ASP A 89 1.94 -12.47 -11.47
C ASP A 89 1.41 -11.15 -10.88
N PRO A 90 0.89 -10.22 -11.70
CA PRO A 90 0.37 -8.94 -11.22
C PRO A 90 -0.73 -9.09 -10.16
N ASN A 91 -1.55 -10.14 -10.23
CA ASN A 91 -2.63 -10.35 -9.25
C ASN A 91 -2.07 -10.73 -7.87
N GLU A 92 -1.10 -11.64 -7.81
CA GLU A 92 -0.43 -12.01 -6.57
C GLU A 92 0.41 -10.85 -6.02
N LEU A 93 1.14 -10.13 -6.87
CA LEU A 93 1.87 -8.93 -6.45
C LEU A 93 0.94 -7.88 -5.82
N ARG A 94 -0.25 -7.67 -6.39
CA ARG A 94 -1.26 -6.78 -5.81
C ARG A 94 -1.73 -7.27 -4.44
N LYS A 95 -2.08 -8.55 -4.31
CA LYS A 95 -2.51 -9.13 -3.01
C LYS A 95 -1.42 -8.97 -1.95
N ILE A 96 -0.18 -9.23 -2.32
CA ILE A 96 0.97 -9.09 -1.43
C ILE A 96 1.16 -7.62 -1.06
N TYR A 97 1.17 -6.69 -2.03
CA TYR A 97 1.26 -5.26 -1.76
C TYR A 97 0.19 -4.77 -0.76
N LEU A 98 -1.07 -5.19 -0.94
CA LEU A 98 -2.17 -4.83 -0.05
C LEU A 98 -1.97 -5.36 1.37
N ARG A 99 -1.34 -6.53 1.56
CA ARG A 99 -1.01 -7.04 2.90
C ARG A 99 -0.02 -6.14 3.65
N TYR A 100 0.86 -5.45 2.93
CA TYR A 100 1.92 -4.63 3.50
C TYR A 100 1.63 -3.12 3.48
N ILE A 101 0.51 -2.69 2.89
CA ILE A 101 0.19 -1.27 2.70
C ILE A 101 0.12 -0.49 4.02
N GLU A 102 -0.32 -1.14 5.10
CA GLU A 102 -0.38 -0.52 6.43
C GLU A 102 0.98 -0.09 6.94
N HIS A 103 2.06 -0.80 6.58
CA HIS A 103 3.43 -0.46 6.97
C HIS A 103 4.01 0.69 6.15
N LEU A 104 3.40 1.02 5.01
CA LEU A 104 3.81 2.11 4.12
C LEU A 104 3.06 3.42 4.40
N SER A 105 1.92 3.34 5.08
CA SER A 105 1.08 4.49 5.39
C SER A 105 1.64 5.31 6.56
N VAL A 106 1.60 6.65 6.42
CA VAL A 106 2.07 7.60 7.46
C VAL A 106 0.98 7.93 8.49
N LYS A 107 -0.29 7.62 8.18
CA LYS A 107 -1.42 7.65 9.13
C LYS A 107 -1.93 6.21 9.32
N ASP A 108 -2.69 5.98 10.38
CA ASP A 108 -3.61 4.82 10.49
C ASP A 108 -4.57 4.82 9.28
N SER A 109 -4.11 4.28 8.16
CA SER A 109 -4.88 4.24 6.94
C SER A 109 -5.93 3.15 7.07
N THR A 110 -7.18 3.53 7.24
CA THR A 110 -8.32 2.64 6.99
C THR A 110 -8.39 2.19 5.52
N ALA A 111 -7.65 2.88 4.63
CA ALA A 111 -7.48 2.51 3.22
C ALA A 111 -6.62 1.24 3.10
N GLY A 112 -7.29 0.09 3.01
CA GLY A 112 -6.66 -1.22 2.78
C GLY A 112 -7.02 -2.31 3.79
N LYS A 113 -7.63 -1.95 4.93
CA LYS A 113 -7.96 -2.91 6.00
C LYS A 113 -8.96 -3.98 5.58
N TYR A 114 -9.85 -3.67 4.65
CA TYR A 114 -10.85 -4.59 4.12
C TYR A 114 -11.24 -4.17 2.70
N SER A 115 -11.41 -5.12 1.77
CA SER A 115 -12.20 -4.89 0.57
C SER A 115 -13.63 -4.53 0.97
N GLN A 116 -14.29 -3.62 0.24
CA GLN A 116 -15.74 -3.36 0.40
C GLN A 116 -16.54 -4.68 0.39
N ASP A 117 -16.11 -5.65 -0.40
CA ASP A 117 -16.74 -6.97 -0.50
C ASP A 117 -16.47 -7.84 0.74
N GLU A 118 -15.28 -7.76 1.33
CA GLU A 118 -14.94 -8.47 2.58
C GLU A 118 -15.70 -7.89 3.77
N ILE A 119 -15.88 -6.56 3.83
CA ILE A 119 -16.72 -5.91 4.85
C ILE A 119 -18.17 -6.39 4.71
N ARG A 120 -18.70 -6.41 3.48
CA ARG A 120 -20.08 -6.86 3.23
C ARG A 120 -20.28 -8.32 3.61
N GLU A 121 -19.34 -9.20 3.27
CA GLU A 121 -19.45 -10.62 3.62
C GLU A 121 -19.31 -10.84 5.13
N LEU A 122 -18.41 -10.13 5.82
CA LEU A 122 -18.30 -10.18 7.27
C LEU A 122 -19.58 -9.69 7.97
N GLN A 123 -20.22 -8.64 7.46
CA GLN A 123 -21.51 -8.17 7.97
C GLN A 123 -22.60 -9.22 7.77
N ARG A 124 -22.64 -9.86 6.61
CA ARG A 124 -23.61 -10.92 6.30
C ARG A 124 -23.43 -12.14 7.21
N GLN A 125 -22.19 -12.55 7.44
CA GLN A 125 -21.86 -13.66 8.35
C GLN A 125 -22.22 -13.34 9.79
N ASN A 126 -21.93 -12.13 10.28
CA ASN A 126 -22.29 -11.69 11.63
C ASN A 126 -23.81 -11.66 11.84
N SER A 127 -24.60 -11.16 10.88
CA SER A 127 -26.07 -11.19 10.97
C SER A 127 -26.59 -12.62 11.10
N LYS A 128 -26.08 -13.53 10.27
CA LYS A 128 -26.47 -14.95 10.31
C LYS A 128 -26.08 -15.62 11.63
N LEU A 129 -24.88 -15.33 12.14
CA LEU A 129 -24.43 -15.85 13.44
C LEU A 129 -25.33 -15.35 14.58
N CYS A 130 -25.71 -14.08 14.57
CA CYS A 130 -26.61 -13.50 15.57
C CYS A 130 -27.99 -14.16 15.55
N GLU A 131 -28.54 -14.45 14.37
CA GLU A 131 -29.79 -15.19 14.22
C GLU A 131 -29.69 -16.59 14.82
N THR A 132 -28.65 -17.35 14.46
CA THR A 132 -28.42 -18.70 14.99
C THR A 132 -28.23 -18.69 16.51
N VAL A 133 -27.46 -17.74 17.05
CA VAL A 133 -27.26 -17.62 18.50
C VAL A 133 -28.56 -17.26 19.21
N ALA A 134 -29.42 -16.42 18.62
CA ALA A 134 -30.70 -16.08 19.19
C ALA A 134 -31.66 -17.28 19.22
N GLU A 135 -31.66 -18.09 18.15
CA GLU A 135 -32.44 -19.32 18.04
C GLU A 135 -31.97 -20.37 19.05
N MET A 136 -30.68 -20.67 19.09
CA MET A 136 -30.09 -21.59 20.08
C MET A 136 -30.34 -21.15 21.53
N LYS A 137 -30.35 -19.83 21.80
CA LYS A 137 -30.68 -19.31 23.13
C LYS A 137 -32.15 -19.50 23.48
N ARG A 138 -33.08 -19.42 22.53
CA ARG A 138 -34.50 -19.72 22.76
C ARG A 138 -34.69 -21.22 23.05
N GLU A 139 -34.10 -22.07 22.22
CA GLU A 139 -34.16 -23.53 22.40
C GLU A 139 -33.57 -23.96 23.75
N LEU A 140 -32.45 -23.37 24.17
CA LEU A 140 -31.87 -23.63 25.49
C LEU A 140 -32.75 -23.16 26.64
N LYS A 141 -33.49 -22.05 26.47
CA LYS A 141 -34.42 -21.52 27.47
C LYS A 141 -35.65 -22.42 27.62
N GLU A 142 -36.16 -22.92 26.49
CA GLU A 142 -37.26 -23.89 26.45
C GLU A 142 -36.84 -25.24 27.07
N LEU A 143 -35.63 -25.74 26.75
CA LEU A 143 -35.10 -26.98 27.32
C LEU A 143 -34.78 -26.89 28.82
N LYS A 144 -34.42 -25.69 29.32
CA LYS A 144 -34.20 -25.44 30.75
C LYS A 144 -35.50 -25.20 31.54
N GLY A 145 -36.65 -25.15 30.88
CA GLY A 145 -37.95 -24.94 31.54
C GLY A 145 -38.12 -23.55 32.16
N GLU A 146 -37.30 -22.58 31.73
CA GLU A 146 -37.41 -21.18 32.15
C GLU A 146 -38.40 -20.47 31.22
N VAL A 147 -39.71 -20.72 31.36
CA VAL A 147 -40.75 -19.87 30.73
C VAL A 147 -41.19 -18.79 31.71
#